data_AF-A0A2U0D6D3-F1
#
_entry.id   AF-A0A2U0D6D3-F1
#
_cell.length_a   1.000
_cell.length_b   1.000
_cell.length_c   1.000
_cell.angle_alpha   90.00
_cell.angle_beta   90.00
_cell.angle_gamma   90.00
#
_symmetry.space_group_name_H-M   'P 1'
#
loop_
_entity.id
_entity.type
_entity.pdbx_description
1 polymer ?
#
loop_
_entity_poly.entity_id
_entity_poly.type
_entity_poly.pdbx_seq_one_letter_code
_entity_poly.pdbx_strand_id
1 'polypeptide(L)'
;MNTLDVWQHQPQEQEGNYLFSGSFYVTRGIGEKLSEQEIGDIYRYIKTKAQEENLDYLQVFLNSETGEKLFFIDQLDKSMIESGKYLPEDNHCTLMFASEY
;
A
#
# COMPACT_ATOMS: atom_id res chain seq x y z
N MET A 1 -8.25 -15.94 11.04
CA MET A 1 -8.55 -14.53 11.38
C MET A 1 -8.50 -13.76 10.07
N ASN A 2 -9.44 -12.86 9.80
CA ASN A 2 -9.38 -12.07 8.56
C ASN A 2 -8.27 -11.02 8.71
N THR A 3 -7.39 -10.92 7.73
CA THR A 3 -6.26 -9.97 7.72
C THR A 3 -6.72 -8.55 8.05
N LEU A 4 -7.88 -8.13 7.52
CA LEU A 4 -8.40 -6.76 7.69
C LEU A 4 -9.13 -6.53 9.04
N ASP A 5 -9.39 -7.59 9.82
CA ASP A 5 -9.86 -7.43 11.20
C ASP A 5 -8.70 -7.02 12.13
N VAL A 6 -7.49 -7.50 11.80
CA VAL A 6 -6.24 -7.21 12.54
C VAL A 6 -5.61 -5.92 12.03
N TRP A 7 -5.36 -5.82 10.73
CA TRP A 7 -4.76 -4.66 10.07
C TRP A 7 -5.86 -3.76 9.53
N GLN A 8 -6.28 -2.79 10.35
CA GLN A 8 -7.38 -1.90 10.03
C GLN A 8 -6.89 -0.73 9.17
N HIS A 9 -7.44 -0.59 7.97
CA HIS A 9 -7.16 0.56 7.10
C HIS A 9 -7.65 1.85 7.76
N GLN A 10 -6.80 2.87 7.75
CA GLN A 10 -7.08 4.17 8.36
C GLN A 10 -7.56 5.17 7.29
N PRO A 11 -8.34 6.20 7.68
CA PRO A 11 -8.68 7.29 6.78
C PRO A 11 -7.41 7.93 6.20
N GLN A 12 -7.44 8.22 4.90
CA GLN A 12 -6.34 8.93 4.24
C GLN A 12 -6.27 10.40 4.69
N GLU A 13 -5.07 10.97 4.69
CA GLU A 13 -4.85 12.36 5.10
C GLU A 13 -5.16 13.35 3.98
N GLN A 14 -4.92 12.95 2.73
CA GLN A 14 -5.07 13.80 1.55
C GLN A 14 -5.86 13.08 0.45
N GLU A 15 -6.42 13.83 -0.48
CA GLU A 15 -6.90 13.27 -1.74
C GLU A 15 -5.72 13.06 -2.69
N GLY A 16 -5.79 12.02 -3.51
CA GLY A 16 -4.78 11.75 -4.53
C GLY A 16 -5.38 11.05 -5.75
N ASN A 17 -4.53 10.57 -6.64
CA ASN A 17 -4.95 9.82 -7.84
C ASN A 17 -3.94 8.71 -8.11
N TYR A 18 -3.55 8.01 -7.05
CA TYR A 18 -2.57 6.93 -7.07
C TYR A 18 -3.26 5.60 -7.36
N LEU A 19 -2.57 4.73 -8.09
CA LEU A 19 -3.16 3.52 -8.66
C LEU A 19 -2.70 2.25 -7.96
N PHE A 20 -1.63 2.34 -7.17
CA PHE A 20 -0.92 1.22 -6.55
C PHE A 20 -0.62 0.15 -7.60
N SER A 21 0.07 0.56 -8.67
CA SER A 21 0.26 -0.24 -9.88
C SER A 21 1.73 -0.64 -10.09
N GLY A 22 1.98 -1.41 -11.14
CA GLY A 22 3.32 -1.87 -11.47
C GLY A 22 3.81 -2.97 -10.52
N SER A 23 5.10 -2.92 -10.18
CA SER A 23 5.72 -3.93 -9.32
C SER A 23 5.26 -3.74 -7.86
N PHE A 24 5.02 -4.84 -7.15
CA PHE A 24 4.72 -4.79 -5.73
C PHE A 24 5.91 -5.32 -4.93
N TYR A 25 6.49 -4.45 -4.11
CA TYR A 25 7.60 -4.78 -3.21
C TYR A 25 7.13 -4.82 -1.75
N VAL A 26 7.81 -5.64 -0.97
CA VAL A 26 7.66 -5.70 0.49
C VAL A 26 9.03 -5.56 1.12
N THR A 27 9.12 -4.87 2.25
CA THR A 27 10.37 -4.86 3.03
C THR A 27 10.63 -6.22 3.64
N ARG A 28 11.90 -6.42 4.03
CA ARG A 28 12.30 -7.62 4.75
C ARG A 28 11.49 -7.80 6.04
N GLY A 29 11.25 -6.74 6.81
CA GLY A 29 10.47 -6.83 8.04
C GLY A 29 9.05 -7.36 7.79
N ILE A 30 8.39 -6.90 6.72
CA ILE A 30 7.08 -7.42 6.30
C ILE A 30 7.15 -8.89 5.94
N GLY A 31 8.11 -9.28 5.09
CA GLY A 31 8.28 -10.68 4.67
C GLY A 31 8.64 -11.64 5.82
N GLU A 32 9.24 -11.15 6.90
CA GLU A 32 9.54 -11.95 8.10
C GLU A 32 8.36 -12.03 9.09
N LYS A 33 7.48 -11.03 9.12
CA LYS A 33 6.39 -10.93 10.12
C LYS A 33 5.00 -11.30 9.60
N LEU A 34 4.70 -11.01 8.34
CA LEU A 34 3.38 -11.28 7.74
C LEU A 34 3.47 -12.48 6.80
N SER A 35 2.41 -13.27 6.78
CA SER A 35 2.26 -14.33 5.79
C SER A 35 2.00 -13.76 4.39
N GLU A 36 2.32 -14.55 3.36
CA GLU A 36 1.99 -14.20 1.96
C GLU A 36 0.49 -13.93 1.77
N GLN A 37 -0.36 -14.64 2.53
CA GLN A 37 -1.80 -14.45 2.50
C GLN A 37 -2.19 -13.07 3.03
N GLU A 38 -1.63 -12.63 4.16
CA GLU A 38 -1.90 -11.30 4.73
C GLU A 38 -1.39 -10.18 3.80
N ILE A 39 -0.19 -10.35 3.25
CA ILE A 39 0.38 -9.42 2.27
C ILE A 39 -0.53 -9.32 1.03
N GLY A 40 -1.00 -10.46 0.52
CA GLY A 40 -1.91 -10.52 -0.62
C GLY A 40 -3.29 -9.93 -0.34
N ASP A 41 -3.80 -10.05 0.88
CA ASP A 41 -5.07 -9.45 1.29
C ASP A 41 -4.98 -7.93 1.35
N ILE A 42 -3.91 -7.39 1.95
CA ILE A 42 -3.64 -5.93 1.99
C ILE A 42 -3.50 -5.38 0.56
N TYR A 43 -2.74 -6.07 -0.29
CA TYR A 43 -2.58 -5.68 -1.69
C TYR A 43 -3.91 -5.62 -2.42
N ARG A 44 -4.70 -6.71 -2.36
CA ARG A 44 -6.01 -6.77 -3.04
C ARG A 44 -6.98 -5.72 -2.51
N TYR A 45 -6.99 -5.47 -1.20
CA TYR A 45 -7.82 -4.45 -0.59
C TYR A 45 -7.53 -3.06 -1.19
N ILE A 46 -6.26 -2.64 -1.23
CA ILE A 46 -5.90 -1.34 -1.81
C ILE A 46 -6.17 -1.30 -3.32
N LYS A 47 -5.93 -2.40 -4.05
CA LYS A 47 -6.26 -2.46 -5.49
C LYS A 47 -7.75 -2.26 -5.77
N THR A 48 -8.63 -2.86 -4.97
CA THR A 48 -10.08 -2.64 -5.09
C THR A 48 -10.43 -1.20 -4.74
N LYS A 49 -9.88 -0.67 -3.64
CA LYS A 49 -10.16 0.70 -3.21
C LYS A 49 -9.72 1.74 -4.25
N ALA A 50 -8.58 1.54 -4.90
CA ALA A 50 -8.08 2.40 -5.98
C ALA A 50 -8.96 2.40 -7.25
N GLN A 51 -9.87 1.42 -7.41
CA GLN A 51 -10.86 1.41 -8.50
C GLN A 51 -12.12 2.22 -8.17
N GLU A 52 -12.38 2.43 -6.88
CA GLU A 52 -13.61 3.02 -6.37
C GLU A 52 -13.39 4.46 -5.89
N GLU A 53 -12.17 4.81 -5.48
CA GLU A 53 -11.83 6.04 -4.78
C GLU A 53 -10.52 6.66 -5.28
N ASN A 54 -10.39 7.97 -5.04
CA ASN A 54 -9.18 8.76 -5.29
C ASN A 54 -8.22 8.64 -4.11
N LEU A 55 -7.25 7.74 -4.22
CA LEU A 55 -6.33 7.42 -3.13
C LEU A 55 -5.13 8.36 -3.04
N ASP A 56 -4.77 8.70 -1.80
CA ASP A 56 -3.46 9.25 -1.43
C ASP A 56 -2.32 8.27 -1.78
N TYR A 57 -1.11 8.78 -1.98
CA TYR A 57 0.08 7.97 -2.27
C TYR A 57 0.44 7.04 -1.12
N LEU A 58 0.11 7.42 0.11
CA LEU A 58 0.35 6.69 1.34
C LEU A 58 -0.97 6.15 1.91
N GLN A 59 -1.04 4.84 2.06
CA GLN A 59 -2.14 4.15 2.72
C GLN A 59 -1.65 3.53 4.03
N VAL A 60 -2.39 3.74 5.12
CA VAL A 60 -1.97 3.34 6.46
C VAL A 60 -2.87 2.24 7.00
N PHE A 61 -2.25 1.21 7.56
CA PHE A 61 -2.95 0.18 8.33
C PHE A 61 -2.45 0.19 9.77
N LEU A 62 -3.36 0.05 10.73
CA LEU A 62 -3.06 -0.06 12.15
C LEU A 62 -3.39 -1.46 12.65
N ASN A 63 -2.45 -2.10 13.34
CA ASN A 63 -2.71 -3.35 14.04
C ASN A 63 -3.61 -3.07 15.24
N SER A 64 -4.78 -3.69 15.28
CA SER A 64 -5.77 -3.49 16.36
C SER A 64 -5.32 -4.07 17.71
N GLU A 65 -4.37 -5.01 17.71
CA GLU A 65 -3.85 -5.65 18.93
C GLU A 65 -2.54 -5.01 19.40
N THR A 66 -1.59 -4.75 18.49
CA THR A 66 -0.24 -4.29 18.84
C THR A 66 -0.05 -2.78 18.71
N GLY A 67 -0.92 -2.10 17.95
CA GLY A 67 -0.74 -0.68 17.59
C GLY A 67 0.38 -0.43 16.58
N GLU A 68 1.01 -1.47 16.03
CA GLU A 68 1.97 -1.33 14.92
C GLU A 68 1.30 -0.73 13.69
N LYS A 69 2.05 0.03 12.90
CA LYS A 69 1.57 0.65 11.67
C LYS A 69 2.27 0.07 10.46
N LEU A 70 1.50 -0.19 9.41
CA LEU A 70 2.01 -0.48 8.07
C LEU A 70 1.77 0.73 7.17
N PHE A 71 2.74 1.02 6.33
CA PHE A 71 2.64 1.97 5.24
C PHE A 71 2.64 1.19 3.93
N PHE A 72 1.69 1.52 3.07
CA PHE A 72 1.66 1.07 1.69
C PHE A 72 1.74 2.30 0.79
N ILE A 73 2.84 2.42 0.06
CA ILE A 73 3.24 3.62 -0.67
C ILE A 73 3.28 3.33 -2.17
N ASP A 74 2.67 4.19 -2.98
CA ASP A 74 2.78 4.18 -4.45
C ASP A 74 3.70 5.31 -4.91
N GLN A 75 4.57 5.05 -5.89
CA GLN A 75 5.55 6.05 -6.32
C GLN A 75 5.05 7.00 -7.40
N LEU A 76 4.11 6.55 -8.23
CA LEU A 76 3.64 7.30 -9.37
C LEU A 76 2.13 7.50 -9.30
N ASP A 77 1.70 8.75 -9.44
CA ASP A 77 0.29 9.03 -9.67
C ASP A 77 -0.10 8.69 -11.13
N LYS A 78 -1.41 8.68 -11.38
CA LYS A 78 -1.97 8.42 -12.70
C LYS A 78 -1.44 9.37 -13.78
N SER A 79 -1.23 10.65 -13.47
CA SER A 79 -0.76 11.64 -14.45
C SER A 79 0.70 11.41 -14.85
N MET A 80 1.54 10.98 -13.90
CA MET A 80 2.93 10.60 -14.15
C MET A 80 2.99 9.38 -15.06
N ILE A 81 2.15 8.36 -14.80
CA ILE A 81 2.04 7.17 -15.65
C ILE A 81 1.57 7.53 -17.05
N GLU A 82 0.50 8.31 -17.17
CA GLU A 82 -0.06 8.75 -18.46
C GLU A 82 0.92 9.62 -19.27
N SER A 83 1.81 10.35 -18.60
CA SER A 83 2.84 11.16 -19.27
C SER A 83 3.84 10.32 -20.05
N GLY A 84 4.05 9.05 -19.65
CA GLY A 84 5.08 8.17 -20.21
C GLY A 84 6.51 8.62 -19.92
N LYS A 85 6.73 9.61 -19.05
CA LYS A 85 8.05 10.17 -18.71
C LYS A 85 8.58 9.63 -17.38
N TYR A 86 8.53 8.32 -17.20
CA TYR A 86 9.06 7.61 -16.03
C TYR A 86 9.88 6.40 -16.49
N LEU A 87 10.81 5.93 -15.67
CA LEU A 87 11.49 4.67 -15.95
C LEU A 87 10.59 3.51 -15.50
N PRO A 88 10.50 2.39 -16.24
CA PRO A 88 9.60 1.30 -15.87
C PRO A 88 9.75 0.82 -14.41
N GLU A 89 10.96 0.86 -13.86
CA GLU A 89 11.27 0.56 -12.46
C GLU A 89 10.64 1.52 -11.44
N ASP A 90 10.31 2.75 -11.84
CA ASP A 90 9.64 3.73 -10.98
C ASP A 90 8.16 3.37 -10.76
N ASN A 91 7.56 2.57 -11.65
CA ASN A 91 6.19 2.10 -11.48
C ASN A 91 6.15 0.90 -10.52
N HIS A 92 6.15 1.24 -9.24
CA HIS A 92 6.03 0.28 -8.17
C HIS A 92 5.34 0.86 -6.94
N CYS A 93 4.84 -0.06 -6.12
CA CYS A 93 4.31 0.22 -4.79
C CYS A 93 4.99 -0.67 -3.76
N THR A 94 5.10 -0.19 -2.52
CA THR A 94 5.86 -0.85 -1.44
C THR A 94 5.05 -0.94 -0.15
N LEU A 95 4.94 -2.13 0.42
CA LEU A 95 4.41 -2.35 1.77
C LEU A 95 5.58 -2.48 2.76
N MET A 96 5.52 -1.71 3.86
CA MET A 96 6.56 -1.68 4.90
C MET A 96 5.98 -1.36 6.27
N PHE A 97 6.72 -1.65 7.33
CA PHE A 97 6.37 -1.10 8.65
C PHE A 97 6.67 0.40 8.69
N ALA A 98 5.82 1.17 9.37
CA ALA A 98 6.05 2.61 9.58
C ALA A 98 7.38 2.90 10.30
N SER A 99 7.89 1.95 11.07
CA SER A 99 9.20 2.04 11.73
C SER A 99 10.39 1.84 10.80
N GLU A 100 10.18 1.35 9.58
CA GLU A 100 11.21 1.15 8.55
C GLU A 100 11.29 2.31 7.55
N TYR A 101 10.39 3.30 7.67
CA TYR A 101 10.34 4.52 6.87
C TYR A 101 11.11 5.65 7.56
#